data_AF-A0A2V5NS73-F1
#
_entry.id   AF-A0A2V5NS73-F1
#
_cell.length_a   1.000
_cell.length_b   1.000
_cell.length_c   1.000
_cell.angle_alpha   90.00
_cell.angle_beta   90.00
_cell.angle_gamma   90.00
#
_symmetry.space_group_name_H-M   'P 1'
#
loop_
_entity.id
_entity.type
_entity.pdbx_description
1 polymer ?
#
loop_
_entity_poly.entity_id
_entity_poly.type
_entity_poly.pdbx_seq_one_letter_code
_entity_poly.pdbx_strand_id
1 'polypeptide(L)'
;LPVWEREPTSADATADKPDFAVARVGPATLAVGAPEEVDELVLVRLGMKPDLKITGQLFDRFQALDRDSALRLISRDPPDLARVFHPIFTRELLEASQLLGLAVNLQNPVKARVLIKVKSSTSTTDLARNLHDKPQQWLRLPDTQLLLYAQTPEVQTHDSSNIELRFTMPEGTARLLLERLAKTDTPQAVAAY
;
A
#
# COMPACT_ATOMS: atom_id res chain seq x y z
N LEU A 1 26.74 -35.67 -24.02
CA LEU A 1 26.09 -34.49 -23.41
C LEU A 1 25.06 -33.99 -24.42
N PRO A 2 23.75 -34.16 -24.21
CA PRO A 2 22.77 -33.68 -25.18
C PRO A 2 22.41 -32.22 -24.88
N VAL A 3 22.54 -31.39 -25.91
CA VAL A 3 22.04 -30.01 -25.99
C VAL A 3 20.52 -30.11 -26.17
N TRP A 4 19.76 -29.48 -25.26
CA TRP A 4 18.31 -29.35 -25.40
C TRP A 4 18.03 -28.12 -26.26
N GLU A 5 17.75 -28.34 -27.54
CA GLU A 5 17.06 -27.36 -28.39
C GLU A 5 15.58 -27.38 -28.01
N ARG A 6 15.01 -26.22 -27.66
CA ARG A 6 13.55 -26.06 -27.53
C ARG A 6 13.00 -25.58 -28.88
N GLU A 7 12.11 -26.38 -29.47
CA GLU A 7 11.26 -25.95 -30.58
C GLU A 7 10.38 -24.74 -30.19
N PRO A 8 10.07 -23.84 -31.14
CA PRO A 8 9.21 -22.69 -30.89
C PRO A 8 7.74 -23.11 -31.04
N THR A 9 7.06 -23.39 -29.94
CA THR A 9 5.61 -23.53 -29.97
C THR A 9 4.98 -22.14 -30.09
N SER A 10 4.53 -21.81 -31.30
CA SER A 10 3.56 -20.74 -31.52
C SER A 10 2.23 -21.15 -30.85
N ALA A 11 1.97 -20.57 -29.70
CA ALA A 11 0.62 -20.44 -29.15
C ALA A 11 0.40 -18.94 -28.94
N ASP A 12 -0.23 -18.34 -29.95
CA ASP A 12 -0.76 -16.98 -29.91
C ASP A 12 -1.97 -17.02 -28.95
N ALA A 13 -1.66 -17.07 -27.65
CA ALA A 13 -2.60 -16.71 -26.61
C ALA A 13 -2.49 -15.21 -26.48
N THR A 14 -3.51 -14.48 -26.94
CA THR A 14 -3.81 -13.13 -26.48
C THR A 14 -4.09 -13.20 -24.97
N ALA A 15 -3.04 -13.39 -24.19
CA ALA A 15 -3.04 -13.14 -22.78
C ALA A 15 -3.26 -11.64 -22.66
N ASP A 16 -4.46 -11.25 -22.24
CA ASP A 16 -4.75 -9.90 -21.77
C ASP A 16 -3.56 -9.46 -20.93
N LYS A 17 -2.78 -8.53 -21.48
CA LYS A 17 -1.60 -8.03 -20.81
C LYS A 17 -2.10 -7.42 -19.51
N PRO A 18 -1.56 -7.79 -18.34
CA PRO A 18 -1.98 -7.16 -17.11
C PRO A 18 -1.86 -5.64 -17.26
N ASP A 19 -2.91 -4.89 -16.90
CA ASP A 19 -2.96 -3.42 -16.88
C ASP A 19 -2.00 -2.80 -15.82
N PHE A 20 -1.00 -3.57 -15.39
CA PHE A 20 0.01 -3.16 -14.43
C PHE A 20 1.38 -3.71 -14.85
N ALA A 21 2.42 -2.94 -14.57
CA ALA A 21 3.81 -3.34 -14.69
C ALA A 21 4.42 -3.56 -13.31
N VAL A 22 5.48 -4.37 -13.28
CA VAL A 22 6.31 -4.58 -12.09
C VAL A 22 7.76 -4.35 -12.46
N ALA A 23 8.45 -3.48 -11.74
CA ALA A 23 9.88 -3.23 -11.96
C ALA A 23 10.66 -3.22 -10.65
N ARG A 24 11.88 -3.75 -10.69
CA ARG A 24 12.81 -3.63 -9.57
C ARG A 24 13.48 -2.26 -9.61
N VAL A 25 13.12 -1.40 -8.65
CA VAL A 25 13.62 -0.02 -8.53
C VAL A 25 14.62 0.16 -7.38
N GLY A 26 15.07 -0.95 -6.78
CA GLY A 26 16.13 -0.95 -5.78
C GLY A 26 16.59 -2.36 -5.41
N PRO A 27 17.66 -2.49 -4.62
CA PRO A 27 18.19 -3.80 -4.19
C PRO A 27 17.15 -4.69 -3.50
N ALA A 28 16.13 -4.12 -2.86
CA ALA A 28 15.04 -4.87 -2.24
C ALA A 28 13.66 -4.27 -2.54
N THR A 29 13.52 -3.50 -3.62
CA THR A 29 12.30 -2.71 -3.88
C THR A 29 11.71 -3.03 -5.24
N LEU A 30 10.44 -3.41 -5.24
CA LEU A 30 9.61 -3.58 -6.43
C LEU A 30 8.61 -2.43 -6.50
N ALA A 31 8.45 -1.86 -7.69
CA ALA A 31 7.39 -0.94 -8.05
C ALA A 31 6.30 -1.74 -8.78
N VAL A 32 5.04 -1.49 -8.44
CA VAL A 32 3.87 -2.08 -9.09
C VAL A 32 2.88 -0.94 -9.35
N GLY A 33 2.40 -0.79 -10.58
CA GLY A 33 1.54 0.33 -10.98
C GLY A 33 1.21 0.26 -12.47
N ALA A 34 0.59 1.29 -13.05
CA ALA A 34 0.37 1.31 -14.49
C ALA A 34 1.73 1.30 -15.23
N PRO A 35 1.82 0.72 -16.43
CA PRO A 35 3.08 0.60 -17.16
C PRO A 35 3.86 1.92 -17.29
N GLU A 36 3.14 3.00 -17.61
CA GLU A 36 3.71 4.34 -17.81
C GLU A 36 4.34 4.91 -16.52
N GLU A 37 3.72 4.64 -15.38
CA GLU A 37 4.13 5.15 -14.06
C GLU A 37 5.33 4.36 -13.50
N VAL A 38 5.34 3.05 -13.74
CA VAL A 38 6.45 2.17 -13.38
C VAL A 38 7.67 2.51 -14.24
N ASP A 39 7.49 2.75 -15.54
CA ASP A 39 8.56 3.18 -16.44
C ASP A 39 9.12 4.55 -16.04
N GLU A 40 8.27 5.52 -15.69
CA GLU A 40 8.71 6.81 -15.13
C GLU A 40 9.59 6.63 -13.90
N LEU A 41 9.19 5.77 -12.96
CA LEU A 41 9.93 5.52 -11.73
C LEU A 41 11.27 4.81 -11.98
N VAL A 42 11.33 3.89 -12.96
CA VAL A 42 12.57 3.26 -13.42
C VAL A 42 13.51 4.32 -14.00
N LEU A 43 13.02 5.23 -14.83
CA LEU A 43 13.82 6.29 -15.44
C LEU A 43 14.36 7.28 -14.40
N VAL A 44 13.54 7.64 -13.40
CA VAL A 44 14.00 8.46 -12.26
C VAL A 44 15.13 7.74 -11.51
N ARG A 45 14.99 6.43 -11.26
CA ARG A 45 15.99 5.68 -10.50
C ARG A 45 17.29 5.43 -11.25
N LEU A 46 17.22 5.33 -12.57
CA LEU A 46 18.38 5.27 -13.46
C LEU A 46 19.05 6.65 -13.65
N GLY A 47 18.52 7.71 -13.05
CA GLY A 47 19.04 9.08 -13.17
C GLY A 47 18.78 9.71 -14.54
N MET A 48 17.87 9.12 -15.33
CA MET A 48 17.53 9.57 -16.68
C MET A 48 16.41 10.62 -16.68
N LYS A 49 15.60 10.65 -15.63
CA LYS A 49 14.64 11.73 -15.35
C LYS A 49 14.94 12.35 -13.97
N PRO A 50 14.74 13.67 -13.82
CA PRO A 50 14.86 14.32 -12.52
C PRO A 50 13.83 13.71 -11.58
N ASP A 51 14.26 13.33 -10.38
CA ASP A 51 13.35 12.97 -9.31
C ASP A 51 12.39 14.14 -9.11
N LEU A 52 11.08 13.87 -9.15
CA LEU A 52 10.06 14.85 -8.80
C LEU A 52 10.40 15.26 -7.39
N LYS A 53 11.07 16.41 -7.23
CA LYS A 53 11.41 17.01 -5.95
C LYS A 53 10.10 17.27 -5.20
N ILE A 54 9.59 16.27 -4.50
CA ILE A 54 8.68 16.45 -3.39
C ILE A 54 9.55 16.98 -2.26
N THR A 55 9.92 18.25 -2.37
CA THR A 55 10.55 18.98 -1.27
C THR A 55 9.58 19.04 -0.11
N GLY A 56 9.91 18.38 1.00
CA GLY A 56 9.21 18.52 2.26
C GLY A 56 9.55 17.40 3.24
N GLN A 57 9.61 17.74 4.54
CA GLN A 57 9.88 16.84 5.68
C GLN A 57 9.01 15.58 5.69
N LEU A 58 7.88 15.60 4.98
CA LEU A 58 6.97 14.48 4.86
C LEU A 58 7.50 13.39 3.91
N PHE A 59 8.04 13.76 2.75
CA PHE A 59 8.61 12.81 1.80
C PHE A 59 9.87 12.16 2.37
N ASP A 60 10.68 12.90 3.11
CA ASP A 60 11.80 12.33 3.88
C ASP A 60 11.32 11.31 4.91
N ARG A 61 10.17 11.55 5.57
CA ARG A 61 9.54 10.60 6.50
C ARG A 61 8.94 9.37 5.79
N PHE A 62 8.38 9.54 4.59
CA PHE A 62 7.91 8.44 3.74
C PHE A 62 9.05 7.67 3.06
N GLN A 63 10.18 8.31 2.77
CA GLN A 63 11.41 7.64 2.34
C GLN A 63 12.07 6.91 3.51
N ALA A 64 11.95 7.46 4.73
CA ALA A 64 12.41 6.88 5.99
C ALA A 64 11.43 5.86 6.60
N LEU A 65 10.26 5.62 6.00
CA LEU A 65 9.54 4.36 6.20
C LEU A 65 10.55 3.26 5.90
N ASP A 66 10.80 2.37 6.87
CA ASP A 66 12.03 1.56 6.96
C ASP A 66 12.51 0.99 5.64
N ARG A 67 13.80 1.17 5.32
CA ARG A 67 14.50 0.57 4.15
C ARG A 67 14.35 -0.96 4.07
N ASP A 68 13.97 -1.58 5.18
CA ASP A 68 13.72 -3.02 5.32
C ASP A 68 12.24 -3.42 5.22
N SER A 69 11.33 -2.48 4.92
CA SER A 69 9.92 -2.80 4.67
C SER A 69 9.76 -3.50 3.33
N ALA A 70 9.21 -4.72 3.36
CA ALA A 70 8.98 -5.54 2.17
C ALA A 70 7.92 -4.95 1.23
N LEU A 71 6.97 -4.19 1.77
CA LEU A 71 5.91 -3.52 1.02
C LEU A 71 5.84 -2.04 1.41
N ARG A 72 5.66 -1.16 0.40
CA ARG A 72 5.34 0.25 0.59
C ARG A 72 4.26 0.69 -0.39
N LEU A 73 3.24 1.37 0.12
CA LEU A 73 2.20 2.04 -0.67
C LEU A 73 2.13 3.49 -0.22
N ILE A 74 2.10 4.43 -1.16
CA ILE A 74 1.91 5.86 -0.89
C ILE A 74 0.86 6.37 -1.87
N SER A 75 -0.18 7.04 -1.36
CA SER A 75 -1.20 7.69 -2.17
C SER A 75 -1.35 9.15 -1.80
N ARG A 76 -1.37 10.00 -2.84
CA ARG A 76 -1.70 11.44 -2.75
C ARG A 76 -3.18 11.71 -3.00
N ASP A 77 -3.92 10.70 -3.44
CA ASP A 77 -5.37 10.72 -3.56
C ASP A 77 -5.92 9.41 -2.95
N PRO A 78 -5.94 9.29 -1.61
CA PRO A 78 -6.32 8.04 -0.95
C PRO A 78 -7.68 7.47 -1.40
N PRO A 79 -8.73 8.27 -1.64
CA PRO A 79 -10.00 7.76 -2.19
C PRO A 79 -9.86 6.99 -3.51
N ASP A 80 -8.89 7.33 -4.36
CA ASP A 80 -8.71 6.70 -5.66
C ASP A 80 -8.08 5.30 -5.58
N LEU A 81 -7.51 4.92 -4.42
CA LEU A 81 -6.97 3.57 -4.19
C LEU A 81 -8.01 2.47 -4.42
N ALA A 82 -9.29 2.75 -4.18
CA ALA A 82 -10.37 1.79 -4.39
C ALA A 82 -10.65 1.50 -5.88
N ARG A 83 -10.15 2.33 -6.81
CA ARG A 83 -10.18 2.05 -8.24
C ARG A 83 -8.99 1.22 -8.69
N VAL A 84 -7.86 1.39 -8.02
CA VAL A 84 -6.60 0.75 -8.38
C VAL A 84 -6.50 -0.66 -7.79
N PHE A 85 -6.98 -0.88 -6.56
CA PHE A 85 -6.90 -2.16 -5.85
C PHE A 85 -8.26 -2.56 -5.28
N HIS A 86 -8.42 -3.84 -4.95
CA HIS A 86 -9.51 -4.20 -4.06
C HIS A 86 -9.35 -3.45 -2.73
N PRO A 87 -10.44 -3.03 -2.06
CA PRO A 87 -10.36 -2.11 -0.93
C PRO A 87 -9.48 -2.63 0.21
N ILE A 88 -8.44 -1.89 0.59
CA ILE A 88 -7.50 -2.27 1.66
C ILE A 88 -7.62 -1.39 2.92
N PHE A 89 -8.28 -0.25 2.80
CA PHE A 89 -8.55 0.69 3.89
C PHE A 89 -10.03 1.04 3.93
N THR A 90 -10.52 1.38 5.13
CA THR A 90 -11.89 1.88 5.32
C THR A 90 -12.08 3.19 4.58
N ARG A 91 -13.30 3.41 4.08
CA ARG A 91 -13.64 4.61 3.32
C ARG A 91 -13.45 5.87 4.16
N GLU A 92 -13.80 5.78 5.44
CA GLU A 92 -13.67 6.84 6.44
C GLU A 92 -12.20 7.28 6.58
N LEU A 93 -11.27 6.31 6.64
CA LEU A 93 -9.84 6.61 6.70
C LEU A 93 -9.34 7.27 5.42
N LEU A 94 -9.76 6.77 4.25
CA LEU A 94 -9.39 7.35 2.96
C LEU A 94 -9.93 8.78 2.81
N GLU A 95 -11.17 9.03 3.24
CA GLU A 95 -11.81 10.35 3.16
C GLU A 95 -11.21 11.36 4.15
N ALA A 96 -10.75 10.92 5.31
CA ALA A 96 -10.05 11.77 6.29
C ALA A 96 -8.61 12.13 5.86
N SER A 97 -8.03 11.37 4.93
CA SER A 97 -6.63 11.47 4.54
C SER A 97 -6.44 12.34 3.30
N GLN A 98 -5.59 13.37 3.40
CA GLN A 98 -5.05 14.08 2.24
C GLN A 98 -3.91 13.26 1.60
N LEU A 99 -3.11 12.60 2.43
CA LEU A 99 -2.06 11.71 2.00
C LEU A 99 -2.04 10.51 2.93
N LEU A 100 -1.84 9.33 2.34
CA LEU A 100 -1.78 8.08 3.07
C LEU A 100 -0.54 7.31 2.61
N GLY A 101 0.15 6.67 3.54
CA GLY A 101 1.00 5.56 3.14
C GLY A 101 1.12 4.48 4.19
N LEU A 102 1.52 3.32 3.70
CA LEU A 102 1.57 2.06 4.40
C LEU A 102 2.94 1.44 4.13
N ALA A 103 3.63 1.05 5.21
CA ALA A 103 4.74 0.12 5.14
C ALA A 103 4.36 -1.17 5.85
N VAL A 104 4.76 -2.30 5.26
CA VAL A 104 4.67 -3.61 5.92
C VAL A 104 6.02 -4.30 5.84
N ASN A 105 6.51 -4.75 6.99
CA ASN A 105 7.64 -5.65 7.12
C ASN A 105 7.10 -7.05 7.43
N LEU A 106 7.38 -8.00 6.53
CA LEU A 106 6.86 -9.37 6.56
C LEU A 106 7.67 -10.33 7.46
N GLN A 107 8.66 -9.83 8.20
CA GLN A 107 9.32 -10.61 9.26
C GLN A 107 8.31 -10.94 10.35
N ASN A 108 8.40 -12.12 10.97
CA ASN A 108 7.48 -12.52 12.05
C ASN A 108 7.96 -11.92 13.40
N PRO A 109 7.15 -11.12 14.11
CA PRO A 109 5.75 -10.75 13.80
C PRO A 109 5.65 -9.63 12.75
N VAL A 110 4.68 -9.73 11.84
CA VAL A 110 4.49 -8.77 10.73
C VAL A 110 4.24 -7.38 11.29
N LYS A 111 5.10 -6.41 10.97
CA LYS A 111 4.99 -5.03 11.46
C LYS A 111 4.46 -4.14 10.37
N ALA A 112 3.47 -3.31 10.71
CA ALA A 112 2.92 -2.32 9.82
C ALA A 112 3.05 -0.92 10.41
N ARG A 113 3.28 0.04 9.52
CA ARG A 113 3.29 1.48 9.83
C ARG A 113 2.37 2.17 8.85
N VAL A 114 1.44 2.97 9.35
CA VAL A 114 0.57 3.82 8.53
C VAL A 114 0.85 5.26 8.87
N LEU A 115 1.14 6.07 7.85
CA LEU A 115 1.30 7.51 7.98
C LEU A 115 0.14 8.20 7.28
N ILE A 116 -0.45 9.17 7.98
CA ILE A 116 -1.61 9.91 7.53
C ILE A 116 -1.28 11.39 7.63
N LYS A 117 -1.41 12.10 6.51
CA LYS A 117 -1.63 13.55 6.53
C LYS A 117 -3.13 13.78 6.43
N VAL A 118 -3.72 14.38 7.46
CA VAL A 118 -5.16 14.64 7.47
C VAL A 118 -5.52 15.79 6.53
N LYS A 119 -6.75 15.78 6.02
CA LYS A 119 -7.30 16.93 5.29
C LYS A 119 -7.47 18.12 6.23
N SER A 120 -7.36 19.33 5.69
CA SER A 120 -7.56 20.58 6.45
C SER A 120 -8.95 20.71 7.09
N SER A 121 -9.96 20.06 6.53
CA SER A 121 -11.32 19.99 7.08
C SER A 121 -11.48 18.95 8.19
N THR A 122 -10.46 18.14 8.48
CA THR A 122 -10.49 17.07 9.48
C THR A 122 -9.62 17.44 10.67
N SER A 123 -10.16 17.28 11.88
CA SER A 123 -9.42 17.52 13.12
C SER A 123 -8.44 16.37 13.40
N THR A 124 -7.13 16.66 13.37
CA THR A 124 -6.07 15.69 13.68
C THR A 124 -6.23 15.10 15.08
N THR A 125 -6.58 15.93 16.06
CA THR A 125 -6.75 15.50 17.45
C THR A 125 -7.92 14.55 17.61
N ASP A 126 -9.05 14.83 16.94
CA ASP A 126 -10.23 13.96 17.02
C ASP A 126 -10.00 12.66 16.26
N LEU A 127 -9.34 12.71 15.09
CA LEU A 127 -8.97 11.50 14.37
C LEU A 127 -8.00 10.64 15.16
N ALA A 128 -6.96 11.22 15.76
CA ALA A 128 -6.00 10.49 16.58
C ALA A 128 -6.68 9.83 17.79
N ARG A 129 -7.60 10.55 18.45
CA ARG A 129 -8.40 10.00 19.55
C ARG A 129 -9.27 8.84 19.07
N ASN A 130 -9.96 8.98 17.95
CA ASN A 130 -10.80 7.92 17.39
C ASN A 130 -9.99 6.68 16.98
N LEU A 131 -8.80 6.88 16.41
CA LEU A 131 -7.87 5.79 16.07
C LEU A 131 -7.36 5.06 17.31
N HIS A 132 -7.24 5.74 18.45
CA HIS A 132 -6.85 5.14 19.71
C HIS A 132 -8.01 4.43 20.42
N ASP A 133 -9.16 5.09 20.53
CA ASP A 133 -10.30 4.62 21.33
C ASP A 133 -11.14 3.57 20.58
N LYS A 134 -11.22 3.67 19.25
CA LYS A 134 -12.06 2.83 18.39
C LYS A 134 -11.32 2.35 17.13
N PRO A 135 -10.12 1.75 17.26
CA PRO A 135 -9.29 1.37 16.11
C PRO A 135 -10.01 0.43 15.13
N GLN A 136 -10.92 -0.42 15.60
CA GLN A 136 -11.69 -1.35 14.77
C GLN A 136 -12.60 -0.67 13.75
N GLN A 137 -12.99 0.59 13.96
CA GLN A 137 -13.79 1.35 13.00
C GLN A 137 -12.95 1.85 11.82
N TRP A 138 -11.64 2.02 12.02
CA TRP A 138 -10.75 2.67 11.07
C TRP A 138 -9.76 1.69 10.42
N LEU A 139 -9.30 0.70 11.19
CA LEU A 139 -8.26 -0.25 10.82
C LEU A 139 -8.81 -1.67 10.64
N ARG A 140 -9.99 -1.76 10.02
CA ARG A 140 -10.57 -3.01 9.54
C ARG A 140 -10.25 -3.17 8.06
N LEU A 141 -9.98 -4.39 7.64
CA LEU A 141 -9.91 -4.70 6.22
C LEU A 141 -11.34 -4.70 5.63
N PRO A 142 -11.65 -3.85 4.62
CA PRO A 142 -13.00 -3.72 4.09
C PRO A 142 -13.60 -5.05 3.62
N ASP A 143 -14.93 -5.16 3.62
CA ASP A 143 -15.65 -6.37 3.17
C ASP A 143 -15.31 -7.65 3.95
N THR A 144 -14.61 -7.52 5.08
CA THR A 144 -14.27 -8.62 5.99
C THR A 144 -14.51 -8.22 7.44
N GLN A 145 -14.41 -9.20 8.33
CA GLN A 145 -14.34 -8.98 9.78
C GLN A 145 -12.90 -8.87 10.30
N LEU A 146 -11.89 -8.97 9.42
CA LEU A 146 -10.49 -8.98 9.81
C LEU A 146 -9.99 -7.58 10.17
N LEU A 147 -9.22 -7.50 11.24
CA LEU A 147 -8.53 -6.29 11.66
C LEU A 147 -7.12 -6.26 11.07
N LEU A 148 -6.65 -5.06 10.72
CA LEU A 148 -5.28 -4.81 10.27
C LEU A 148 -4.26 -4.99 11.40
N TYR A 149 -4.71 -5.00 12.66
CA TYR A 149 -3.86 -5.06 13.84
C TYR A 149 -4.19 -6.27 14.73
N ALA A 150 -3.16 -6.85 15.34
CA ALA A 150 -3.25 -7.92 16.34
C ALA A 150 -3.32 -7.38 17.78
N GLN A 151 -2.77 -6.19 18.00
CA GLN A 151 -2.73 -5.47 19.27
C GLN A 151 -3.07 -4.00 19.04
N THR A 152 -3.56 -3.32 20.07
CA THR A 152 -3.95 -1.90 19.98
C THR A 152 -2.84 -1.08 19.31
N PRO A 153 -3.15 -0.33 18.24
CA PRO A 153 -2.15 0.46 17.53
C PRO A 153 -1.56 1.55 18.43
N GLU A 154 -0.26 1.75 18.32
CA GLU A 154 0.38 2.95 18.85
C GLU A 154 0.05 4.12 17.92
N VAL A 155 -0.58 5.16 18.46
CA VAL A 155 -0.96 6.37 17.73
C VAL A 155 -0.07 7.51 18.17
N GLN A 156 0.65 8.13 17.23
CA GLN A 156 1.51 9.29 17.49
C GLN A 156 1.12 10.44 16.59
N THR A 157 0.89 11.62 17.18
CA THR A 157 0.71 12.87 16.43
C THR A 157 2.03 13.61 16.37
N HIS A 158 2.52 13.88 15.15
CA HIS A 158 3.80 14.56 14.96
C HIS A 158 3.67 16.08 14.85
N ASP A 159 2.57 16.55 14.28
CA ASP A 159 2.21 17.96 14.18
C ASP A 159 0.69 18.12 14.04
N SER A 160 0.22 19.33 13.73
CA SER A 160 -1.21 19.64 13.61
C SER A 160 -1.91 18.95 12.44
N SER A 161 -1.20 18.23 11.57
CA SER A 161 -1.77 17.58 10.38
C SER A 161 -1.35 16.12 10.16
N ASN A 162 -0.41 15.60 10.97
CA ASN A 162 0.23 14.31 10.69
C ASN A 162 0.09 13.32 11.85
N ILE A 163 -0.36 12.12 11.51
CA ILE A 163 -0.54 10.98 12.42
C ILE A 163 0.30 9.80 11.92
N GLU A 164 0.98 9.13 12.84
CA GLU A 164 1.64 7.85 12.63
C GLU A 164 0.96 6.77 13.47
N LEU A 165 0.70 5.64 12.83
CA LEU A 165 0.20 4.42 13.45
C LEU A 165 1.26 3.34 13.34
N ARG A 166 1.52 2.62 14.43
CA ARG A 166 2.41 1.47 14.45
C ARG A 166 1.69 0.30 15.09
N PHE A 167 1.68 -0.85 14.41
CA PHE A 167 1.00 -2.04 14.89
C PHE A 167 1.61 -3.31 14.30
N THR A 168 1.35 -4.42 14.99
CA THR A 168 1.59 -5.77 14.46
C THR A 168 0.35 -6.23 13.70
N MET A 169 0.54 -6.80 12.51
CA MET A 169 -0.54 -7.32 11.68
C MET A 169 -0.64 -8.84 11.83
N PRO A 170 -1.85 -9.42 11.96
CA PRO A 170 -2.02 -10.87 11.86
C PRO A 170 -1.55 -11.38 10.50
N GLU A 171 -0.85 -12.52 10.47
CA GLU A 171 -0.28 -13.08 9.24
C GLU A 171 -1.35 -13.31 8.15
N GLY A 172 -2.53 -13.83 8.54
CA GLY A 172 -3.66 -14.03 7.63
C GLY A 172 -4.17 -12.71 7.02
N THR A 173 -4.22 -11.64 7.80
CA THR A 173 -4.59 -10.30 7.29
C THR A 173 -3.51 -9.75 6.36
N ALA A 174 -2.23 -9.93 6.70
CA ALA A 174 -1.11 -9.49 5.86
C ALA A 174 -1.10 -10.20 4.51
N ARG A 175 -1.39 -11.50 4.49
CA ARG A 175 -1.55 -12.27 3.26
C ARG A 175 -2.69 -11.74 2.40
N LEU A 176 -3.88 -11.55 2.97
CA LEU A 176 -5.03 -11.04 2.22
C LEU A 176 -4.81 -9.60 1.71
N LEU A 177 -4.12 -8.76 2.51
CA LEU A 177 -3.69 -7.43 2.07
C LEU A 177 -2.82 -7.50 0.81
N LEU A 178 -1.84 -8.42 0.79
CA LEU A 178 -0.97 -8.62 -0.38
C LEU A 178 -1.76 -9.16 -1.57
N GLU A 179 -2.70 -10.08 -1.35
CA GLU A 179 -3.58 -10.62 -2.40
C GLU A 179 -4.45 -9.49 -3.02
N ARG A 180 -4.99 -8.58 -2.20
CA ARG A 180 -5.77 -7.41 -2.66
C ARG A 180 -4.96 -6.40 -3.44
N LEU A 181 -3.72 -6.16 -3.02
CA LEU A 181 -2.78 -5.32 -3.75
C LEU A 181 -2.38 -5.95 -5.09
N ALA A 182 -2.29 -7.28 -5.14
CA ALA A 182 -2.01 -8.02 -6.36
C ALA A 182 -3.25 -8.30 -7.23
N LYS A 183 -4.47 -7.95 -6.76
CA LYS A 183 -5.76 -8.32 -7.37
C LYS A 183 -5.94 -9.82 -7.58
N THR A 184 -5.30 -10.63 -6.73
CA THR A 184 -5.36 -12.09 -6.80
C THR A 184 -6.31 -12.70 -5.78
N ASP A 185 -6.87 -11.91 -4.87
CA ASP A 185 -7.94 -12.39 -4.00
C ASP A 185 -9.19 -12.66 -4.83
N THR A 186 -9.83 -13.78 -4.56
CA THR A 186 -11.12 -14.10 -5.14
C THR A 186 -12.16 -13.18 -4.50
N PRO A 187 -12.87 -12.33 -5.27
CA PRO A 187 -13.98 -11.60 -4.71
C PRO A 187 -14.99 -12.62 -4.19
N GLN A 188 -15.29 -12.57 -2.89
CA GLN A 188 -16.51 -13.23 -2.42
C GLN A 188 -17.65 -12.57 -3.20
N ALA A 189 -18.31 -13.36 -4.04
CA ALA A 189 -19.49 -12.92 -4.75
C ALA A 189 -20.44 -12.31 -3.71
N VAL A 190 -20.68 -11.01 -3.83
CA VAL A 190 -21.72 -10.35 -3.05
C VAL A 190 -23.00 -11.03 -3.49
N ALA A 191 -23.50 -11.96 -2.68
CA ALA A 191 -24.81 -12.54 -2.88
C ALA A 191 -25.79 -11.37 -2.76
N ALA A 192 -26.30 -10.92 -3.91
CA ALA A 192 -27.41 -9.98 -3.95
C ALA A 192 -28.56 -10.61 -3.15
N TYR A 193 -28.99 -9.92 -2.10
CA TYR A 193 -30.21 -10.20 -1.36
C TYR A 193 -31.09 -8.97 -1.38
#